data_AF-A0A2N3PTF8-F1
#
_entry.id   AF-A0A2N3PTF8-F1
#
_cell.length_a   1.000
_cell.length_b   1.000
_cell.length_c   1.000
_cell.angle_alpha   90.00
_cell.angle_beta   90.00
_cell.angle_gamma   90.00
#
_symmetry.space_group_name_H-M   'P 1'
#
loop_
_entity.id
_entity.type
_entity.pdbx_description
1 polymer ?
#
loop_
_entity_poly.entity_id
_entity_poly.type
_entity_poly.pdbx_seq_one_letter_code
_entity_poly.pdbx_strand_id
1 'polypeptide(L)' 'MGSFSIWHWIIVLAIVLLLFGTGRVSNLMGDLAKGVKAFKKGLQEDEGEQKDEAGQPKVLTADSAKPAATVEKDEAVKH' A
#
# COMPACT_ATOMS: atom_id res chain seq x y z
N MET A 1 -25.95 -27.40 -9.95
CA MET A 1 -25.30 -27.47 -8.62
C MET A 1 -24.42 -26.23 -8.51
N GLY A 2 -25.01 -25.11 -8.09
CA GLY A 2 -24.35 -23.80 -8.02
C GLY A 2 -23.34 -23.79 -6.88
N SER A 3 -22.14 -24.26 -7.19
CA SER A 3 -21.00 -24.30 -6.29
C SER A 3 -20.78 -22.93 -5.66
N PHE A 4 -21.17 -22.84 -4.39
CA PHE A 4 -20.80 -21.84 -3.40
C PHE A 4 -20.89 -20.39 -3.89
N SER A 5 -22.08 -19.81 -3.70
CA SER A 5 -22.43 -18.40 -3.87
C SER A 5 -21.26 -17.46 -3.56
N ILE A 6 -21.10 -16.39 -4.35
CA ILE A 6 -20.05 -15.35 -4.20
C ILE A 6 -19.91 -14.87 -2.74
N TRP A 7 -21.02 -14.90 -1.99
CA TRP A 7 -21.06 -14.62 -0.56
C TRP A 7 -20.16 -15.52 0.30
N HIS A 8 -20.05 -16.81 -0.02
CA HIS A 8 -19.16 -17.74 0.67
C HIS A 8 -17.69 -17.34 0.49
N TRP A 9 -17.30 -16.96 -0.72
CA TRP A 9 -15.93 -16.55 -1.01
C TRP A 9 -15.51 -15.29 -0.25
N ILE A 10 -16.41 -14.31 -0.09
CA ILE A 10 -16.14 -13.13 0.74
C ILE A 10 -15.89 -13.52 2.20
N ILE A 11 -16.72 -14.41 2.76
CA ILE A 11 -16.59 -14.88 4.14
C ILE A 11 -15.27 -15.63 4.35
N VAL A 12 -14.91 -16.53 3.43
CA VAL A 12 -13.64 -17.26 3.49
C VAL A 12 -12.45 -16.30 3.44
N LEU A 13 -12.48 -15.31 2.54
CA LEU A 13 -11.42 -14.30 2.43
C LEU A 13 -11.27 -13.51 3.72
N ALA A 14 -12.38 -13.12 4.36
CA ALA A 14 -12.38 -12.41 5.62
C ALA A 14 -11.73 -13.24 6.74
N ILE A 15 -12.05 -14.53 6.84
CA ILE A 15 -11.44 -15.42 7.85
C ILE A 15 -9.95 -15.60 7.59
N VAL A 16 -9.53 -15.81 6.34
CA VAL A 16 -8.11 -15.93 5.97
C VAL A 16 -7.35 -14.65 6.32
N LEU A 17 -7.91 -13.47 6.00
CA LEU A 17 -7.33 -12.18 6.38
C LEU A 17 -7.21 -12.01 7.92
N LEU A 18 -8.17 -12.54 8.68
CA LEU A 18 -8.15 -12.47 10.14
C LEU A 18 -7.09 -13.41 10.74
N LEU A 19 -6.93 -14.61 10.20
CA LEU A 19 -5.95 -15.61 10.65
C LEU A 19 -4.51 -15.23 10.28
N PHE A 20 -4.31 -14.73 9.07
CA PHE A 20 -2.99 -14.30 8.59
C PHE A 20 -2.65 -12.86 9.01
N GLY A 21 -3.66 -12.06 9.40
CA GLY A 21 -3.53 -10.65 9.72
C GLY A 21 -3.35 -9.76 8.49
N THR A 22 -3.82 -8.52 8.58
CA THR A 22 -3.72 -7.53 7.48
C THR A 22 -2.27 -7.14 7.17
N GLY A 23 -1.38 -7.13 8.16
CA GLY A 23 0.03 -6.76 7.98
C GLY A 23 0.80 -7.74 7.08
N ARG A 24 0.57 -9.05 7.24
CA ARG A 24 1.25 -10.08 6.45
C ARG A 24 0.73 -10.14 5.01
N VAL A 25 -0.59 -10.01 4.83
CA VAL A 25 -1.21 -9.95 3.50
C VAL A 25 -0.82 -8.67 2.77
N SER A 26 -0.80 -7.51 3.44
CA SER A 26 -0.44 -6.23 2.78
C SER A 26 1.03 -6.19 2.35
N ASN A 27 1.95 -6.81 3.10
CA ASN A 27 3.36 -6.85 2.72
C ASN A 27 3.59 -7.76 1.51
N LEU A 28 3.03 -8.99 1.53
CA LEU A 28 3.10 -9.91 0.38
C LEU A 28 2.37 -9.37 -0.86
N MET A 29 1.18 -8.80 -0.68
CA MET A 29 0.41 -8.21 -1.77
C MET A 29 1.10 -6.97 -2.34
N GLY A 30 1.81 -6.20 -1.53
CA GLY A 30 2.63 -5.07 -1.98
C GLY A 30 3.75 -5.49 -2.92
N ASP A 31 4.46 -6.58 -2.61
CA ASP A 31 5.55 -7.08 -3.46
C ASP A 31 5.02 -7.79 -4.70
N LEU A 32 3.93 -8.55 -4.59
CA LEU A 32 3.20 -9.09 -5.74
C LEU A 32 2.67 -7.97 -6.66
N ALA A 33 2.08 -6.91 -6.10
CA ALA A 33 1.55 -5.79 -6.87
C ALA A 33 2.65 -5.04 -7.62
N LYS A 34 3.84 -4.85 -7.03
CA LYS A 34 4.99 -4.26 -7.73
C LYS A 34 5.44 -5.14 -8.90
N GLY A 35 5.54 -6.46 -8.72
CA GLY A 35 5.90 -7.40 -9.78
C GLY A 35 4.88 -7.41 -10.92
N VAL A 36 3.59 -7.51 -10.60
CA VAL A 36 2.50 -7.48 -11.59
C VAL A 36 2.41 -6.11 -12.28
N LYS A 37 2.64 -5.00 -11.57
CA LYS A 37 2.65 -3.66 -12.16
C LYS A 37 3.84 -3.46 -13.12
N ALA A 38 5.03 -3.97 -12.77
CA ALA A 38 6.18 -3.95 -13.66
C ALA A 38 5.94 -4.81 -14.91
N PHE A 39 5.34 -5.99 -14.75
CA PHE A 39 4.97 -6.87 -15.85
C PHE A 39 3.94 -6.20 -16.79
N LYS A 40 2.89 -5.60 -16.22
CA LYS A 40 1.88 -4.86 -17.00
C LYS A 40 2.45 -3.60 -17.65
N LYS A 41 3.42 -2.94 -17.02
CA LYS A 41 4.10 -1.78 -17.61
C LYS A 41 4.99 -2.22 -18.78
N GLY A 42 5.76 -3.29 -18.64
CA GLY A 42 6.58 -3.83 -19.73
C GLY A 42 5.75 -4.29 -20.93
N LEU A 43 4.60 -4.92 -20.69
CA LEU A 43 3.64 -5.27 -21.76
C LEU A 43 3.04 -4.03 -22.47
N GLN A 44 2.79 -2.94 -21.74
CA GLN A 44 2.28 -1.70 -22.33
C GLN A 44 3.35 -0.88 -23.05
N GLU A 45 4.62 -0.94 -22.61
CA GLU A 45 5.75 -0.34 -23.33
C GLU A 45 5.96 -1.03 -24.68
N ASP A 46 5.78 -2.35 -24.77
CA ASP A 46 5.94 -3.12 -26.02
C ASP A 46 4.79 -2.87 -27.03
N GLU A 47 3.60 -2.51 -26.57
CA GLU A 47 2.42 -2.26 -27.42
C GLU A 47 2.12 -0.78 -27.70
N GLY A 48 2.81 0.16 -27.06
CA GLY A 48 2.38 1.57 -27.06
C GLY A 48 3.43 2.55 -26.59
N GLU A 49 4.47 2.75 -27.40
CA GLU A 49 5.45 3.81 -27.22
C GLU A 49 4.83 5.19 -27.52
N GLN A 50 3.94 5.66 -26.64
CA GLN A 50 3.53 7.07 -26.45
C GLN A 50 2.39 7.16 -25.41
N LYS A 51 2.76 7.19 -24.14
CA LYS A 51 2.09 8.09 -23.19
C LYS A 51 2.95 8.28 -21.95
N ASP A 52 3.63 9.42 -21.96
CA ASP A 52 4.06 10.14 -20.78
C ASP A 52 3.02 10.07 -19.64
N GLU A 53 3.54 10.05 -18.41
CA GLU A 53 2.85 10.47 -17.17
C GLU A 53 1.75 9.58 -16.54
N ALA A 54 2.13 8.42 -16.00
CA ALA A 54 1.33 7.80 -14.93
C ALA A 54 2.18 7.25 -13.77
N GLY A 55 2.60 8.16 -12.89
CA GLY A 55 2.82 7.84 -11.48
C GLY A 55 4.21 8.17 -10.96
N GLN A 56 4.44 9.46 -10.67
CA GLN A 56 5.51 9.94 -9.81
C GLN A 56 5.64 9.06 -8.55
N PRO A 57 6.86 8.74 -8.08
CA PRO A 57 7.05 8.11 -6.79
C PRO A 57 6.76 9.18 -5.73
N LYS A 58 5.53 9.25 -5.24
CA LYS A 58 5.27 9.92 -3.96
C LYS A 58 5.90 9.03 -2.90
N VAL A 59 7.11 9.40 -2.52
CA VAL A 59 7.78 9.00 -1.29
C VAL A 59 6.78 9.13 -0.13
N LEU A 60 6.11 8.02 0.20
CA LEU A 60 5.46 7.86 1.49
C LEU A 60 6.58 7.45 2.43
N THR A 61 7.30 8.47 2.92
CA THR A 61 7.96 8.39 4.21
C THR A 61 6.93 7.86 5.20
N ALA A 62 7.13 6.63 5.65
CA ALA A 62 6.53 6.14 6.88
C ALA A 62 7.21 6.88 8.05
N ASP A 63 6.91 8.17 8.19
CA ASP A 63 7.21 8.94 9.39
C ASP A 63 5.89 9.28 10.08
N SER A 64 5.39 8.30 10.82
CA SER A 64 4.39 8.51 11.86
C SER A 64 4.50 7.38 12.88
N ALA A 65 5.55 7.51 13.69
CA ALA A 65 5.58 6.99 15.05
C ALA A 65 6.14 8.09 15.97
N LYS A 66 5.32 9.12 16.24
CA LYS A 66 5.47 9.98 17.42
C LYS A 66 4.94 9.17 18.62
N PRO A 67 5.61 9.06 19.79
CA PRO A 67 5.73 10.21 20.69
C PRO A 67 6.94 10.24 21.65
N ALA A 68 7.38 11.45 22.03
CA ALA A 68 7.59 11.91 23.40
C ALA A 68 8.78 12.90 23.53
N ALA A 69 8.44 14.07 24.08
CA ALA A 69 9.27 14.98 24.88
C ALA A 69 10.64 15.46 24.33
N THR A 70 10.73 16.76 24.03
CA THR A 70 11.60 17.73 24.75
C THR A 70 11.70 19.04 23.96
N VAL A 71 11.25 20.12 24.62
CA VAL A 71 11.67 21.53 24.45
C VAL A 71 11.34 22.21 23.12
N GLU A 72 10.32 23.08 23.14
CA GLU A 72 10.53 24.50 22.81
C GLU A 72 9.43 25.32 23.48
N LYS A 73 9.77 25.92 24.62
CA LYS A 73 8.96 26.90 25.34
C LYS A 73 9.34 28.26 24.77
N ASP A 74 8.46 28.77 23.93
CA ASP A 74 7.97 30.14 23.88
C ASP A 74 8.68 31.16 24.81
N GLU A 75 9.21 32.20 24.17
CA GLU A 75 9.37 33.57 24.68
C GLU A 75 9.93 33.76 26.10
N ALA A 76 11.23 34.06 26.16
CA ALA A 76 11.75 35.00 27.14
C ALA A 76 12.41 36.18 26.40
N VAL A 77 11.63 37.25 26.26
CA VAL A 77 12.05 38.63 26.07
C VAL A 77 13.42 38.88 26.70
N LYS A 78 14.42 39.21 25.88
CA LYS A 78 15.46 40.25 26.11
C LYS A 78 16.56 40.16 25.05
N HIS A 79 16.50 41.02 24.03
CA HIS A 79 17.55 41.99 23.65
C HIS A 79 17.15 42.71 22.37
#